data_AF-A0A562QF31-F1
#
_entry.id   AF-A0A562QF31-F1
#
_cell.length_a   1.000
_cell.length_b   1.000
_cell.length_c   1.000
_cell.angle_alpha   90.00
_cell.angle_beta   90.00
_cell.angle_gamma   90.00
#
_symmetry.space_group_name_H-M   'P 1'
#
loop_
_entity.id
_entity.type
_entity.pdbx_description
1 polymer ?
#
loop_
_entity_poly.entity_id
_entity_poly.type
_entity_poly.pdbx_seq_one_letter_code
_entity_poly.pdbx_strand_id
1 'polypeptide(L)'
;MKLFGYLPETLFKPLSGPKKHVYSRLLMRLYERVYSARILETPLREEIVKQIEIGLSEFGIGSMGDLSEGDPEEDQTTSQAHYLAYYRLRDTGWLTEETEKWRTYVDMNPDAFMVLGAISDFGNSRVRVAGAVVDVKNNLEAAHREPETMAQGLANAHDTALRFARSMRRILAGMREIEDRILGNPNAAAILRTFFQDFVDGLLIADYKQLKTSNNPYRHRRTIATLAGDMLADANQLGKIARALHRAGCHGRRLHGCHGRGTRRRRAREDQERL
;
A
#
# COMPACT_ATOMS: atom_id res chain seq x y z
N MET A 1 -2.69 -17.66 7.69
CA MET A 1 -2.74 -16.77 6.51
C MET A 1 -1.61 -17.19 5.58
N LYS A 2 -1.87 -17.56 4.33
CA LYS A 2 -0.81 -17.93 3.37
C LYS A 2 -0.42 -16.69 2.58
N LEU A 3 0.84 -16.27 2.67
CA LEU A 3 1.37 -15.11 1.93
C LEU A 3 1.34 -15.37 0.41
N PHE A 4 1.67 -16.60 -0.01
CA PHE A 4 1.73 -17.03 -1.40
C PHE A 4 0.46 -17.74 -1.89
N GLY A 5 -0.72 -17.31 -1.42
CA GLY A 5 -2.02 -17.83 -1.90
C GLY A 5 -2.82 -16.82 -2.73
N TYR A 6 -2.42 -15.56 -2.74
CA TYR A 6 -3.14 -14.44 -3.37
C TYR A 6 -2.36 -13.80 -4.51
N LEU A 7 -1.03 -13.99 -4.57
CA LEU A 7 -0.19 -13.41 -5.60
C LEU A 7 0.23 -14.48 -6.61
N PRO A 8 0.32 -14.15 -7.92
CA PRO A 8 0.92 -15.03 -8.90
C PRO A 8 2.33 -15.45 -8.48
N GLU A 9 2.67 -16.74 -8.60
CA GLU A 9 4.00 -17.26 -8.20
C GLU A 9 5.15 -16.59 -8.97
N THR A 10 4.87 -16.13 -10.18
CA THR A 10 5.84 -15.49 -11.07
C THR A 10 5.92 -13.97 -10.92
N LEU A 11 5.10 -13.36 -10.04
CA LEU A 11 4.97 -11.90 -9.91
C LEU A 11 6.31 -11.21 -9.67
N PHE A 12 7.17 -11.78 -8.82
CA PHE A 12 8.45 -11.15 -8.48
C PHE A 12 9.59 -11.43 -9.49
N LYS A 13 9.36 -12.24 -10.54
CA LYS A 13 10.41 -12.57 -11.54
C LYS A 13 11.01 -11.34 -12.24
N PRO A 14 10.24 -10.32 -12.67
CA PRO A 14 10.82 -9.10 -13.25
C PRO A 14 11.66 -8.30 -12.24
N LEU A 15 11.44 -8.49 -10.94
CA LEU A 15 12.11 -7.78 -9.85
C LEU A 15 13.30 -8.55 -9.25
N SER A 16 13.52 -9.80 -9.64
CA SER A 16 14.62 -10.63 -9.13
C SER A 16 15.84 -10.68 -10.08
N GLY A 17 15.64 -10.39 -11.37
CA GLY A 17 16.69 -10.50 -12.39
C GLY A 17 17.69 -9.33 -12.42
N PRO A 18 18.74 -9.39 -13.26
CA PRO A 18 19.73 -8.33 -13.42
C PRO A 18 19.11 -6.99 -13.85
N LYS A 19 18.00 -7.03 -14.60
CA LYS A 19 17.29 -5.84 -15.09
C LYS A 19 16.20 -5.33 -14.13
N LYS A 20 16.18 -5.79 -12.88
CA LYS A 20 15.18 -5.44 -11.86
C LYS A 20 14.92 -3.95 -11.69
N HIS A 21 15.96 -3.12 -11.77
CA HIS A 21 15.84 -1.66 -11.59
C HIS A 21 15.06 -0.98 -12.72
N VAL A 22 15.10 -1.55 -13.93
CA VAL A 22 14.32 -1.06 -15.06
C VAL A 22 12.85 -1.39 -14.82
N TYR A 23 12.53 -2.67 -14.59
CA TYR A 23 11.17 -3.12 -14.36
C TYR A 23 10.53 -2.47 -13.12
N SER A 24 11.29 -2.28 -12.03
CA SER A 24 10.78 -1.59 -10.83
C SER A 24 10.39 -0.14 -11.13
N ARG A 25 11.23 0.61 -11.86
CA ARG A 25 10.92 2.00 -12.25
C ARG A 25 9.72 2.05 -13.19
N LEU A 26 9.60 1.08 -14.10
CA LEU A 26 8.52 0.97 -15.05
C LEU A 26 7.18 0.69 -14.36
N LEU A 27 7.15 -0.27 -13.45
CA LEU A 27 5.97 -0.60 -12.64
C LEU A 27 5.53 0.59 -11.78
N MET A 28 6.47 1.28 -11.11
CA MET A 28 6.16 2.48 -10.34
C MET A 28 5.59 3.60 -11.21
N ARG A 29 6.15 3.82 -12.40
CA ARG A 29 5.63 4.81 -13.36
C ARG A 29 4.20 4.48 -13.79
N LEU A 30 3.93 3.23 -14.18
CA LEU A 30 2.59 2.79 -14.58
C LEU A 30 1.60 2.95 -13.42
N TYR A 31 2.00 2.54 -12.22
CA TYR A 31 1.19 2.70 -11.01
C TYR A 31 0.82 4.17 -10.78
N GLU A 32 1.79 5.09 -10.75
CA GLU A 32 1.55 6.50 -10.41
C GLU A 32 0.84 7.27 -11.53
N ARG A 33 1.22 7.07 -12.79
CA ARG A 33 0.76 7.90 -13.91
C ARG A 33 -0.46 7.37 -14.62
N VAL A 34 -0.70 6.06 -14.56
CA VAL A 34 -1.80 5.43 -15.29
C VAL A 34 -2.88 4.99 -14.32
N TYR A 35 -2.57 4.08 -13.40
CA TYR A 35 -3.59 3.38 -12.62
C TYR A 35 -4.03 4.14 -11.37
N SER A 36 -3.11 4.75 -10.62
CA SER A 36 -3.45 5.54 -9.44
C SER A 36 -4.19 6.84 -9.77
N ALA A 37 -3.99 7.38 -10.98
CA ALA A 37 -4.62 8.62 -11.43
C ALA A 37 -5.99 8.39 -12.12
N ARG A 38 -6.26 7.17 -12.61
CA ARG A 38 -7.47 6.83 -13.37
C ARG A 38 -8.27 5.73 -12.67
N ILE A 39 -9.21 6.14 -11.84
CA ILE A 39 -10.04 5.22 -11.03
C ILE A 39 -11.25 4.68 -11.83
N LEU A 40 -11.70 5.39 -12.87
CA LEU A 40 -12.96 5.14 -13.56
C LEU A 40 -12.83 4.56 -14.97
N GLU A 41 -11.64 4.54 -15.55
CA GLU A 41 -11.42 4.13 -16.95
C GLU A 41 -10.22 3.20 -17.08
N THR A 42 -10.47 1.99 -17.58
CA THR A 42 -9.41 1.04 -17.93
C THR A 42 -8.75 1.46 -19.24
N PRO A 43 -7.42 1.61 -19.28
CA PRO A 43 -6.70 2.03 -20.48
C PRO A 43 -6.66 0.92 -21.54
N LEU A 44 -6.54 1.33 -22.80
CA LEU A 44 -6.29 0.41 -23.91
C LEU A 44 -4.85 -0.09 -23.89
N ARG A 45 -4.62 -1.28 -24.47
CA ARG A 45 -3.28 -1.86 -24.65
C ARG A 45 -2.30 -0.91 -25.31
N GLU A 46 -2.74 -0.20 -26.36
CA GLU A 46 -1.90 0.76 -27.08
C GLU A 46 -1.44 1.92 -26.19
N GLU A 47 -2.30 2.38 -25.26
CA GLU A 47 -1.94 3.42 -24.30
C GLU A 47 -0.88 2.93 -23.32
N ILE A 48 -1.05 1.71 -22.79
CA ILE A 48 -0.06 1.11 -21.87
C ILE A 48 1.27 0.93 -22.56
N VAL A 49 1.28 0.35 -23.76
CA VAL A 49 2.51 0.14 -24.54
C VAL A 49 3.22 1.47 -24.80
N LYS A 50 2.48 2.52 -25.17
CA LYS A 50 3.03 3.87 -25.34
C LYS A 50 3.62 4.43 -24.05
N GLN A 51 2.97 4.22 -22.90
CA GLN A 51 3.53 4.65 -21.60
C GLN A 51 4.80 3.90 -21.23
N ILE A 52 4.88 2.61 -21.58
CA ILE A 52 6.09 1.79 -21.41
C ILE A 52 7.20 2.34 -22.31
N GLU A 53 6.92 2.62 -23.58
CA GLU A 53 7.87 3.18 -24.54
C GLU A 53 8.46 4.52 -24.08
N ILE A 54 7.61 5.45 -23.63
CA ILE A 54 8.07 6.73 -23.08
C ILE A 54 8.94 6.48 -21.84
N GLY A 55 8.52 5.57 -20.95
CA GLY A 55 9.28 5.23 -19.75
C GLY A 55 10.67 4.69 -20.06
N LEU A 56 10.77 3.72 -20.99
CA LEU A 56 12.06 3.16 -21.42
C LEU A 56 12.95 4.23 -22.07
N SER A 57 12.38 5.07 -22.92
CA SER A 57 13.12 6.17 -23.57
C SER A 57 13.71 7.15 -22.55
N GLU A 58 12.92 7.54 -21.54
CA GLU A 58 13.41 8.38 -20.42
C GLU A 58 14.51 7.70 -19.59
N PHE A 59 14.55 6.37 -19.57
CA PHE A 59 15.58 5.61 -18.87
C PHE A 59 16.84 5.40 -19.71
N GLY A 60 16.86 5.88 -20.96
CA GLY A 60 17.96 5.66 -21.92
C GLY A 60 17.99 4.23 -22.47
N ILE A 61 16.86 3.52 -22.45
CA ILE A 61 16.75 2.12 -22.87
C ILE A 61 16.05 2.08 -24.22
N GLY A 62 16.79 1.70 -25.25
CA GLY A 62 16.29 1.64 -26.63
C GLY A 62 16.22 0.23 -27.19
N SER A 63 17.11 -0.69 -26.79
CA SER A 63 17.21 -2.01 -27.43
C SER A 63 16.54 -3.13 -26.64
N MET A 64 16.08 -4.17 -27.31
CA MET A 64 15.65 -5.42 -26.66
C MET A 64 16.81 -6.07 -25.87
N GLY A 65 18.05 -5.93 -26.34
CA GLY A 65 19.24 -6.45 -25.63
C GLY A 65 19.46 -5.78 -24.27
N ASP A 66 18.95 -4.57 -24.08
CA ASP A 66 19.01 -3.87 -22.80
C ASP A 66 18.06 -4.47 -21.75
N LEU A 67 17.06 -5.25 -22.18
CA LEU A 67 16.00 -5.84 -21.36
C LEU A 67 16.04 -7.37 -21.29
N SER A 68 16.57 -8.04 -22.32
CA SER A 68 16.73 -9.50 -22.36
C SER A 68 17.75 -9.96 -21.32
N GLU A 69 17.50 -11.14 -20.75
CA GLU A 69 18.44 -11.84 -19.85
C GLU A 69 19.17 -12.99 -20.56
N GLY A 70 18.86 -13.26 -21.84
CA GLY A 70 19.56 -14.22 -22.69
C GLY A 70 20.51 -13.52 -23.68
N ASP A 71 21.45 -14.28 -24.24
CA ASP A 71 22.39 -13.79 -25.24
C ASP A 71 21.60 -13.13 -26.40
N PRO A 72 21.90 -11.87 -26.74
CA PRO A 72 21.16 -11.19 -27.79
C PRO A 72 21.51 -11.82 -29.14
N GLU A 73 20.57 -12.53 -29.76
CA GLU A 73 20.66 -12.77 -31.20
C GLU A 73 20.75 -11.40 -31.91
N GLU A 74 21.68 -11.29 -32.86
CA GLU A 74 22.20 -10.04 -33.44
C GLU A 74 21.16 -9.17 -34.16
N ASP A 75 19.92 -9.63 -34.32
CA ASP A 75 18.89 -8.95 -35.13
C ASP A 75 17.77 -8.28 -34.31
N GLN A 76 18.14 -7.76 -33.13
CA GLN A 76 17.21 -7.09 -32.22
C GLN A 76 17.09 -5.60 -32.56
N THR A 77 16.16 -5.29 -33.47
CA THR A 77 15.77 -3.90 -33.78
C THR A 77 15.36 -3.14 -32.51
N THR A 78 15.90 -1.92 -32.36
CA THR A 78 15.65 -0.92 -31.30
C THR A 78 14.17 -0.52 -31.15
N SER A 79 13.27 -1.03 -31.99
CA SER A 79 11.89 -0.55 -32.10
C SER A 79 10.87 -1.35 -31.29
N GLN A 80 11.24 -2.45 -30.60
CA GLN A 80 10.26 -3.34 -29.95
C GLN A 80 10.52 -3.61 -28.46
N ALA A 81 11.48 -2.93 -27.83
CA ALA A 81 11.80 -3.09 -26.41
C ALA A 81 10.56 -2.89 -25.50
N HIS A 82 9.66 -1.97 -25.86
CA HIS A 82 8.42 -1.73 -25.13
C HIS A 82 7.43 -2.91 -25.19
N TYR A 83 7.37 -3.64 -26.30
CA TYR A 83 6.54 -4.85 -26.40
C TYR A 83 7.12 -5.99 -25.55
N LEU A 84 8.44 -6.15 -25.55
CA LEU A 84 9.11 -7.14 -24.70
C LEU A 84 8.84 -6.86 -23.20
N ALA A 85 8.96 -5.60 -22.78
CA ALA A 85 8.64 -5.20 -21.42
C ALA A 85 7.16 -5.44 -21.10
N TYR A 86 6.25 -5.06 -22.00
CA TYR A 86 4.82 -5.26 -21.84
C TYR A 86 4.46 -6.74 -21.64
N TYR A 87 4.90 -7.63 -22.54
CA TYR A 87 4.58 -9.05 -22.45
C TYR A 87 5.18 -9.68 -21.19
N ARG A 88 6.40 -9.30 -20.81
CA ARG A 88 6.97 -9.80 -19.56
C ARG A 88 6.14 -9.41 -18.34
N LEU A 89 5.64 -8.17 -18.27
CA LEU A 89 4.79 -7.72 -17.16
C LEU A 89 3.43 -8.44 -17.15
N ARG A 90 2.83 -8.67 -18.32
CA ARG A 90 1.59 -9.45 -18.46
C ARG A 90 1.80 -10.90 -18.04
N ASP A 91 2.80 -11.57 -18.59
CA ASP A 91 3.03 -13.02 -18.41
C ASP A 91 3.48 -13.35 -16.97
N THR A 92 4.02 -12.36 -16.24
CA THR A 92 4.34 -12.48 -14.81
C THR A 92 3.19 -12.08 -13.89
N GLY A 93 2.06 -11.64 -14.45
CA GLY A 93 0.83 -11.37 -13.70
C GLY A 93 0.75 -9.97 -13.10
N TRP A 94 1.56 -9.01 -13.54
CA TRP A 94 1.38 -7.60 -13.18
C TRP A 94 0.23 -6.95 -13.94
N LEU A 95 0.05 -7.34 -15.21
CA LEU A 95 -0.99 -6.80 -16.09
C LEU A 95 -1.96 -7.91 -16.48
N THR A 96 -3.24 -7.56 -16.58
CA THR A 96 -4.33 -8.41 -17.04
C THR A 96 -5.00 -7.79 -18.26
N GLU A 97 -5.16 -8.59 -19.31
CA GLU A 97 -5.82 -8.17 -20.56
C GLU A 97 -7.28 -8.62 -20.55
N GLU A 98 -8.19 -7.71 -20.84
CA GLU A 98 -9.60 -8.00 -21.13
C GLU A 98 -9.92 -7.55 -22.55
N THR A 99 -10.28 -8.50 -23.42
CA THR A 99 -10.65 -8.21 -24.80
C THR A 99 -12.16 -8.08 -24.92
N GLU A 100 -12.63 -6.88 -25.26
CA GLU A 100 -14.03 -6.64 -25.59
C GLU A 100 -14.15 -6.33 -27.09
N LYS A 101 -14.77 -7.27 -27.83
CA LYS A 101 -14.94 -7.22 -29.29
C LYS A 101 -13.61 -7.11 -30.04
N TRP A 102 -13.17 -5.88 -30.29
CA TRP A 102 -11.97 -5.52 -31.08
C TRP A 102 -10.97 -4.68 -30.27
N ARG A 103 -11.29 -4.35 -29.02
CA ARG A 103 -10.45 -3.54 -28.15
C ARG A 103 -9.90 -4.39 -27.02
N THR A 104 -8.61 -4.25 -26.75
CA THR A 104 -7.97 -4.89 -25.61
C THR A 104 -7.72 -3.84 -24.55
N TYR A 105 -8.38 -4.00 -23.41
CA TYR A 105 -8.20 -3.21 -22.21
C TYR A 105 -7.17 -3.89 -21.32
N VAL A 106 -6.38 -3.09 -20.62
CA VAL A 106 -5.28 -3.59 -19.79
C VAL A 106 -5.37 -2.98 -18.42
N ASP A 107 -5.62 -3.84 -17.44
CA ASP A 107 -5.60 -3.44 -16.03
C ASP A 107 -4.38 -4.00 -15.31
N MET A 108 -4.07 -3.44 -14.14
CA MET A 108 -3.16 -4.10 -13.21
C MET A 108 -3.90 -5.21 -12.47
N ASN A 109 -3.21 -6.32 -12.23
CA ASN A 109 -3.72 -7.34 -11.32
C ASN A 109 -4.02 -6.68 -9.94
N PRO A 110 -5.22 -6.85 -9.36
CA PRO A 110 -5.61 -6.17 -8.12
C PRO A 110 -4.67 -6.44 -6.94
N ASP A 111 -4.21 -7.68 -6.77
CA ASP A 111 -3.30 -8.05 -5.70
C ASP A 111 -1.90 -7.45 -5.94
N ALA A 112 -1.45 -7.41 -7.20
CA ALA A 112 -0.21 -6.76 -7.58
C ALA A 112 -0.25 -5.23 -7.40
N PHE A 113 -1.40 -4.61 -7.69
CA PHE A 113 -1.66 -3.19 -7.45
C PHE A 113 -1.53 -2.85 -5.96
N MET A 114 -2.10 -3.67 -5.08
CA MET A 114 -1.98 -3.51 -3.63
C MET A 114 -0.53 -3.61 -3.16
N VAL A 115 0.26 -4.52 -3.76
CA VAL A 115 1.70 -4.64 -3.46
C VAL A 115 2.45 -3.36 -3.87
N LEU A 116 2.22 -2.83 -5.08
CA LEU A 116 2.88 -1.58 -5.51
C LEU A 116 2.45 -0.39 -4.66
N GLY A 117 1.17 -0.31 -4.28
CA GLY A 117 0.70 0.72 -3.36
C GLY A 117 1.42 0.67 -2.02
N ALA A 118 1.58 -0.52 -1.44
CA ALA A 118 2.33 -0.70 -0.19
C ALA A 118 3.82 -0.33 -0.32
N ILE A 119 4.44 -0.62 -1.47
CA ILE A 119 5.84 -0.26 -1.75
C ILE A 119 5.98 1.26 -1.97
N SER A 120 5.06 1.88 -2.71
CA SER A 120 5.02 3.33 -2.93
C SER A 120 4.83 4.08 -1.61
N ASP A 121 3.89 3.63 -0.79
CA ASP A 121 3.67 4.14 0.56
C ASP A 121 4.94 3.98 1.40
N PHE A 122 5.65 2.86 1.31
CA PHE A 122 6.90 2.66 2.05
C PHE A 122 7.96 3.70 1.68
N GLY A 123 8.13 3.98 0.38
CA GLY A 123 9.08 4.97 -0.14
C GLY A 123 8.71 6.41 0.24
N ASN A 124 7.41 6.72 0.33
CA ASN A 124 6.90 8.07 0.59
C ASN A 124 6.50 8.34 2.05
N SER A 125 6.46 7.31 2.91
CA SER A 125 6.00 7.41 4.30
C SER A 125 7.00 8.13 5.22
N ARG A 126 7.09 9.45 5.08
CA ARG A 126 7.46 10.33 6.19
C ARG A 126 6.23 10.51 7.06
N VAL A 127 5.96 9.57 7.96
CA VAL A 127 4.85 9.69 8.91
C VAL A 127 5.10 10.90 9.79
N ARG A 128 4.31 11.97 9.66
CA ARG A 128 4.36 13.12 10.56
C ARG A 128 3.90 12.68 11.95
N VAL A 129 4.85 12.50 12.87
CA VAL A 129 4.62 11.86 14.17
C VAL A 129 3.58 12.60 15.03
N ALA A 130 3.60 13.93 15.07
CA ALA A 130 2.66 14.67 15.93
C ALA A 130 1.21 14.64 15.42
N GLY A 131 1.00 14.68 14.10
CA GLY A 131 -0.35 14.61 13.52
C GLY A 131 -1.06 13.30 13.88
N ALA A 132 -0.34 12.17 13.73
CA ALA A 132 -0.89 10.86 14.02
C ALA A 132 -1.36 10.72 15.48
N VAL A 133 -0.64 11.26 16.45
CA VAL A 133 -1.03 11.17 17.87
C VAL A 133 -2.24 12.06 18.19
N VAL A 134 -2.34 13.24 17.58
CA VAL A 134 -3.53 14.10 17.69
C VAL A 134 -4.75 13.42 17.05
N ASP A 135 -4.57 12.78 15.90
CA ASP A 135 -5.64 12.05 15.22
C ASP A 135 -6.14 10.87 16.04
N VAL A 136 -5.25 10.10 16.67
CA VAL A 136 -5.65 9.02 17.61
C VAL A 136 -6.49 9.57 18.75
N LYS A 137 -6.04 10.66 19.38
CA LYS A 137 -6.78 11.31 20.47
C LYS A 137 -8.17 11.76 20.00
N ASN A 138 -8.25 12.49 18.89
CA ASN A 138 -9.51 13.05 18.40
C ASN A 138 -10.52 11.94 18.03
N ASN A 139 -10.04 10.87 17.40
CA ASN A 139 -10.88 9.71 17.06
C ASN A 139 -11.39 8.99 18.32
N LEU A 140 -10.56 8.84 19.35
CA LEU A 140 -11.00 8.28 20.63
C LEU A 140 -12.00 9.19 21.35
N GLU A 141 -11.77 10.51 21.37
CA GLU A 141 -12.70 11.47 21.96
C GLU A 141 -14.07 11.44 21.26
N ALA A 142 -14.08 11.38 19.93
CA ALA A 142 -15.31 11.28 19.15
C ALA A 142 -16.05 9.97 19.42
N ALA A 143 -15.35 8.84 19.38
CA ALA A 143 -15.96 7.54 19.71
C ALA A 143 -16.41 7.45 21.18
N HIS A 144 -15.78 8.21 22.07
CA HIS A 144 -16.14 8.24 23.48
C HIS A 144 -17.42 9.05 23.72
N ARG A 145 -17.53 10.20 23.05
CA ARG A 145 -18.69 11.09 23.12
C ARG A 145 -19.92 10.51 22.42
N GLU A 146 -19.73 9.92 21.24
CA GLU A 146 -20.81 9.45 20.37
C GLU A 146 -20.57 7.99 19.91
N PRO A 147 -20.69 7.00 20.82
CA PRO A 147 -20.30 5.62 20.55
C PRO A 147 -21.13 4.91 19.47
N GLU A 148 -22.33 5.41 19.14
CA GLU A 148 -23.21 4.78 18.14
C GLU A 148 -22.96 5.27 16.71
N THR A 149 -22.56 6.53 16.54
CA THR A 149 -22.30 7.16 15.24
C THR A 149 -20.81 7.16 14.89
N MET A 150 -19.94 7.31 15.88
CA MET A 150 -18.49 7.46 15.71
C MET A 150 -17.70 6.20 16.09
N ALA A 151 -18.34 5.03 16.13
CA ALA A 151 -17.68 3.77 16.46
C ALA A 151 -16.49 3.42 15.54
N GLN A 152 -16.57 3.82 14.26
CA GLN A 152 -15.47 3.67 13.29
C GLN A 152 -14.22 4.45 13.71
N GLY A 153 -14.38 5.55 14.47
CA GLY A 153 -13.30 6.32 15.05
C GLY A 153 -12.38 5.45 15.91
N LEU A 154 -12.92 4.48 16.66
CA LEU A 154 -12.09 3.56 17.45
C LEU A 154 -11.20 2.68 16.56
N ALA A 155 -11.74 2.15 15.46
CA ALA A 155 -10.99 1.35 14.51
C ALA A 155 -9.90 2.18 13.80
N ASN A 156 -10.24 3.41 13.41
CA ASN A 156 -9.29 4.35 12.80
C ASN A 156 -8.19 4.76 13.79
N ALA A 157 -8.54 5.03 15.05
CA ALA A 157 -7.58 5.33 16.11
C ALA A 157 -6.59 4.17 16.31
N HIS A 158 -7.08 2.92 16.28
CA HIS A 158 -6.24 1.74 16.37
C HIS A 158 -5.27 1.62 15.17
N ASP A 159 -5.74 1.78 13.92
CA ASP A 159 -4.87 1.71 12.74
C ASP A 159 -3.80 2.81 12.76
N THR A 160 -4.20 4.06 13.06
CA THR A 160 -3.28 5.19 13.18
C THR A 160 -2.25 4.97 14.29
N ALA A 161 -2.65 4.43 15.44
CA ALA A 161 -1.74 4.12 16.54
C ALA A 161 -0.73 3.01 16.16
N LEU A 162 -1.16 1.97 15.44
CA LEU A 162 -0.27 0.93 14.94
C LEU A 162 0.72 1.47 13.90
N ARG A 163 0.26 2.30 12.96
CA ARG A 163 1.14 2.97 11.98
C ARG A 163 2.16 3.85 12.68
N PHE A 164 1.74 4.61 13.69
CA PHE A 164 2.63 5.42 14.52
C PHE A 164 3.70 4.57 15.21
N ALA A 165 3.31 3.47 15.88
CA ALA A 165 4.26 2.57 16.55
C ALA A 165 5.28 1.92 15.58
N ARG A 166 4.83 1.53 14.38
CA ARG A 166 5.71 1.00 13.32
C ARG A 166 6.70 2.06 12.82
N SER A 167 6.24 3.30 12.66
CA SER A 167 7.12 4.43 12.31
C SER A 167 8.20 4.63 13.38
N MET A 168 7.81 4.68 14.67
CA MET A 168 8.77 4.81 15.77
C MET A 168 9.79 3.68 15.80
N ARG A 169 9.39 2.43 15.54
CA ARG A 169 10.32 1.30 15.43
C ARG A 169 11.29 1.48 14.26
N ARG A 170 10.83 1.95 13.10
CA ARG A 170 11.69 2.25 11.94
C ARG A 170 12.73 3.30 12.29
N ILE A 171 12.32 4.38 12.97
CA ILE A 171 13.23 5.45 13.41
C ILE A 171 14.29 4.90 14.36
N LEU A 172 13.89 4.13 15.38
CA LEU A 172 14.83 3.53 16.34
C LEU A 172 15.83 2.57 15.66
N ALA A 173 15.38 1.77 14.70
CA ALA A 173 16.25 0.89 13.94
C ALA A 173 17.22 1.70 13.05
N GLY A 174 16.73 2.74 12.37
CA GLY A 174 17.56 3.63 11.57
C GLY A 174 18.61 4.36 12.40
N MET A 175 18.29 4.77 13.64
CA MET A 175 19.29 5.36 14.54
C MET A 175 20.44 4.39 14.85
N ARG A 176 20.13 3.12 15.14
CA ARG A 176 21.15 2.10 15.42
C ARG A 176 22.03 1.84 14.20
N GLU A 177 21.43 1.77 13.01
CA GLU A 177 22.20 1.59 11.77
C GLU A 177 23.14 2.78 11.50
N ILE A 178 22.69 4.00 11.77
CA ILE A 178 23.51 5.20 11.64
C ILE A 178 24.63 5.19 12.69
N GLU A 179 24.34 4.83 13.94
CA GLU A 179 25.32 4.66 15.01
C GLU A 179 26.42 3.65 14.62
N ASP A 180 26.04 2.48 14.12
CA ASP A 180 26.97 1.45 13.64
C ASP A 180 27.86 1.97 12.49
N ARG A 181 27.29 2.70 11.53
CA ARG A 181 28.02 3.28 10.38
C ARG A 181 28.99 4.40 10.80
N ILE A 182 28.63 5.17 11.82
CA ILE A 182 29.49 6.21 12.40
C ILE A 182 30.66 5.58 13.16
N LEU A 183 30.39 4.57 13.99
CA LEU A 183 31.42 3.88 14.78
C LEU A 183 32.33 2.98 13.95
N GLY A 184 31.85 2.46 12.82
CA GLY A 184 32.61 1.62 11.89
C GLY A 184 33.52 2.38 10.91
N ASN A 185 33.46 3.72 10.85
CA ASN A 185 34.28 4.52 9.94
C ASN A 185 35.36 5.33 10.68
N PRO A 186 36.64 5.25 10.28
CA PRO A 186 37.70 6.07 10.89
C PRO A 186 37.77 7.51 10.33
N ASN A 187 37.05 7.82 9.24
CA ASN A 187 37.14 9.12 8.56
C ASN A 187 36.02 10.08 9.00
N ALA A 188 36.38 11.10 9.79
CA ALA A 188 35.48 12.12 10.33
C ALA A 188 34.65 12.87 9.27
N ALA A 189 35.19 13.09 8.06
CA ALA A 189 34.47 13.80 6.99
C ALA A 189 33.38 12.93 6.32
N ALA A 190 33.55 11.61 6.32
CA ALA A 190 32.51 10.67 5.87
C ALA A 190 31.40 10.56 6.92
N ILE A 191 31.79 10.46 8.20
CA ILE A 191 30.88 10.46 9.36
C ILE A 191 29.95 11.67 9.34
N LEU A 192 30.51 12.88 9.17
CA LEU A 192 29.72 14.12 9.20
C LEU A 192 28.71 14.17 8.04
N ARG A 193 29.09 13.67 6.87
CA ARG A 193 28.22 13.64 5.68
C ARG A 193 27.07 12.66 5.84
N THR A 194 27.35 11.44 6.30
CA THR A 194 26.33 10.44 6.64
C THR A 194 25.40 10.97 7.74
N PHE A 195 25.93 11.67 8.74
CA PHE A 195 25.11 12.30 9.77
C PHE A 195 24.18 13.39 9.20
N PHE A 196 24.67 14.33 8.37
CA PHE A 196 23.78 15.38 7.86
C PHE A 196 22.81 14.89 6.77
N GLN A 197 23.26 14.06 5.83
CA GLN A 197 22.41 13.60 4.71
C GLN A 197 21.45 12.48 5.13
N ASP A 198 21.93 11.47 5.86
CA ASP A 198 21.10 10.29 6.16
C ASP A 198 20.28 10.50 7.44
N PHE A 199 20.86 11.13 8.47
CA PHE A 199 20.18 11.38 9.74
C PHE A 199 19.38 12.69 9.73
N VAL A 200 19.99 13.83 9.40
CA VAL A 200 19.31 15.13 9.52
C VAL A 200 18.23 15.33 8.44
N ASP A 201 18.54 15.12 7.17
CA ASP A 201 17.58 15.28 6.05
C ASP A 201 16.61 14.08 5.91
N GLY A 202 17.10 12.87 6.22
CA GLY A 202 16.36 11.62 6.12
C GLY A 202 15.47 11.28 7.32
N LEU A 203 15.92 11.57 8.55
CA LEU A 203 15.26 11.11 9.78
C LEU A 203 14.83 12.24 10.74
N LEU A 204 15.57 13.36 10.83
CA LEU A 204 15.48 14.30 11.96
C LEU A 204 14.63 15.56 11.70
N ILE A 205 14.75 16.21 10.53
CA ILE A 205 14.25 17.59 10.36
C ILE A 205 12.72 17.73 10.47
N ALA A 206 11.94 16.71 10.09
CA ALA A 206 10.48 16.80 10.10
C ALA A 206 9.86 16.54 11.49
N ASP A 207 10.35 15.51 12.21
CA ASP A 207 9.71 15.03 13.43
C ASP A 207 10.38 15.54 14.72
N TYR A 208 11.69 15.80 14.74
CA TYR A 208 12.38 16.26 15.96
C TYR A 208 12.00 17.68 16.37
N LYS A 209 11.75 18.58 15.40
CA LYS A 209 11.20 19.92 15.67
C LYS A 209 9.84 19.85 16.37
N GLN A 210 9.04 18.80 16.11
CA GLN A 210 7.74 18.59 16.74
C GLN A 210 7.86 18.02 18.16
N LEU A 211 8.89 17.20 18.43
CA LEU A 211 9.15 16.64 19.77
C LEU A 211 9.60 17.70 20.80
N LYS A 212 10.30 18.76 20.35
CA LYS A 212 10.78 19.85 21.23
C LYS A 212 9.85 21.07 21.32
N THR A 213 8.77 21.14 20.56
CA THR A 213 7.81 22.26 20.58
C THR A 213 6.58 21.96 21.45
N SER A 214 5.74 22.98 21.70
CA SER A 214 4.49 22.88 22.49
C SER A 214 3.51 21.79 21.97
N ASN A 215 3.68 21.34 20.73
CA ASN A 215 2.90 20.28 20.10
C ASN A 215 3.50 18.87 20.28
N ASN A 216 4.15 18.63 21.44
CA ASN A 216 4.82 17.36 21.73
C ASN A 216 3.78 16.21 21.81
N PRO A 217 3.92 15.13 21.01
CA PRO A 217 3.04 13.96 21.05
C PRO A 217 2.85 13.35 22.45
N TYR A 218 3.89 13.37 23.30
CA TYR A 218 3.83 12.81 24.65
C TYR A 218 2.78 13.49 25.55
N ARG A 219 2.40 14.74 25.26
CA ARG A 219 1.35 15.45 26.00
C ARG A 219 0.01 14.70 25.98
N HIS A 220 -0.30 14.02 24.88
CA HIS A 220 -1.58 13.35 24.70
C HIS A 220 -1.60 11.92 25.27
N ARG A 221 -0.44 11.37 25.69
CA ARG A 221 -0.32 9.99 26.18
C ARG A 221 -1.32 9.67 27.29
N ARG A 222 -1.41 10.53 28.30
CA ARG A 222 -2.30 10.32 29.45
C ARG A 222 -3.76 10.32 29.00
N THR A 223 -4.17 11.31 28.21
CA THR A 223 -5.54 11.44 27.70
C THR A 223 -5.95 10.22 26.87
N ILE A 224 -5.09 9.78 25.95
CA ILE A 224 -5.35 8.58 25.11
C ILE A 224 -5.51 7.34 25.98
N ALA A 225 -4.61 7.11 26.94
CA ALA A 225 -4.66 5.95 27.83
C ALA A 225 -5.91 5.96 28.72
N THR A 226 -6.28 7.13 29.26
CA THR A 226 -7.50 7.30 30.06
C THR A 226 -8.74 7.02 29.22
N LEU A 227 -8.91 7.66 28.05
CA LEU A 227 -10.06 7.44 27.17
C LEU A 227 -10.23 5.97 26.78
N ALA A 228 -9.14 5.32 26.37
CA ALA A 228 -9.17 3.91 26.01
C ALA A 228 -9.51 3.02 27.21
N GLY A 229 -8.97 3.34 28.40
CA GLY A 229 -9.26 2.64 29.64
C GLY A 229 -10.72 2.78 30.07
N ASP A 230 -11.26 4.00 30.02
CA ASP A 230 -12.66 4.30 30.39
C ASP A 230 -13.64 3.57 29.46
N MET A 231 -13.37 3.60 28.15
CA MET A 231 -14.17 2.87 27.15
C MET A 231 -14.14 1.35 27.34
N LEU A 232 -13.01 0.80 27.80
CA LEU A 232 -12.86 -0.63 28.07
C LEU A 232 -13.58 -1.03 29.36
N ALA A 233 -13.58 -0.16 30.36
CA ALA A 233 -14.21 -0.40 31.66
C ALA A 233 -15.75 -0.30 31.61
N ASP A 234 -16.32 0.55 30.75
CA ASP A 234 -17.77 0.67 30.57
C ASP A 234 -18.33 -0.37 29.58
N ALA A 235 -18.92 -1.44 30.12
CA ALA A 235 -19.54 -2.51 29.34
C ALA A 235 -20.72 -2.03 28.46
N ASN A 236 -21.45 -0.99 28.87
CA ASN A 236 -22.55 -0.43 28.07
C ASN A 236 -21.99 0.33 26.86
N GLN A 237 -20.99 1.18 27.08
CA GLN A 237 -20.31 1.91 26.03
C GLN A 237 -19.64 0.96 25.03
N LEU A 238 -18.93 -0.05 25.52
CA LEU A 238 -18.32 -1.09 24.69
C LEU A 238 -19.38 -1.83 23.85
N GLY A 239 -20.53 -2.16 24.46
CA GLY A 239 -21.66 -2.78 23.76
C GLY A 239 -22.24 -1.91 22.65
N LYS A 240 -22.33 -0.58 22.84
CA LYS A 240 -22.77 0.36 21.81
C LYS A 240 -21.80 0.40 20.63
N ILE A 241 -20.51 0.52 20.90
CA ILE A 241 -19.45 0.53 19.88
C ILE A 241 -19.46 -0.79 19.09
N ALA A 242 -19.54 -1.94 19.77
CA ALA A 242 -19.56 -3.25 19.14
C ALA A 242 -20.77 -3.41 18.19
N ARG A 243 -21.96 -2.99 18.61
CA ARG A 243 -23.17 -3.01 17.76
C ARG A 243 -23.04 -2.08 16.56
N ALA A 244 -22.50 -0.88 16.76
CA ALA A 244 -22.28 0.09 15.69
C ALA A 244 -21.27 -0.42 14.64
N LEU A 245 -20.15 -0.99 15.08
CA LEU A 245 -19.16 -1.63 14.18
C LEU A 245 -19.75 -2.83 13.45
N HIS A 246 -20.58 -3.64 14.12
CA HIS A 246 -21.27 -4.75 13.46
C HIS A 246 -22.22 -4.26 12.37
N ARG A 247 -23.02 -3.22 12.65
CA ARG A 247 -23.92 -2.60 11.65
C ARG A 247 -23.14 -2.03 10.46
N ALA A 248 -22.04 -1.33 10.71
CA ALA A 248 -21.17 -0.78 9.66
C ALA A 248 -20.54 -1.90 8.81
N GLY A 249 -20.05 -2.96 9.44
CA GLY A 249 -19.51 -4.15 8.75
C GLY A 249 -20.57 -4.98 8.00
N CYS A 250 -21.84 -4.92 8.42
CA CYS A 250 -22.97 -5.51 7.69
C CYS A 250 -23.40 -4.65 6.50
N HIS A 251 -23.33 -3.32 6.59
CA HIS A 251 -23.58 -2.44 5.45
C HIS A 251 -22.50 -2.55 4.37
N GLY A 252 -21.22 -2.62 4.75
CA GLY A 252 -20.12 -2.87 3.82
C GLY A 252 -20.23 -4.21 3.08
N ARG A 253 -20.75 -5.26 3.76
CA ARG A 253 -21.01 -6.57 3.14
C ARG A 253 -22.26 -6.62 2.25
N ARG A 254 -23.27 -5.76 2.49
CA ARG A 254 -24.44 -5.67 1.60
C ARG A 254 -24.14 -4.94 0.30
N LEU A 255 -23.18 -4.02 0.29
CA LEU A 255 -22.74 -3.30 -0.90
C LEU A 255 -21.84 -4.15 -1.83
N HIS A 256 -21.09 -5.12 -1.28
CA HIS A 256 -20.24 -6.05 -2.04
C HIS A 256 -20.86 -7.44 -2.30
N GLY A 257 -22.17 -7.52 -2.51
CA GLY A 257 -22.80 -8.70 -3.09
C GLY A 257 -23.46 -9.65 -2.06
N CYS A 258 -24.72 -9.35 -1.75
CA CYS A 258 -25.72 -10.41 -1.58
C CYS A 258 -26.42 -10.64 -2.92
N HIS A 259 -25.71 -11.24 -3.88
CA HIS A 259 -26.35 -11.96 -4.98
C HIS A 259 -26.03 -13.45 -4.81
N GLY A 260 -27.05 -14.23 -4.44
CA GLY A 260 -27.00 -15.68 -4.47
C GLY A 260 -26.63 -16.37 -3.16
N ARG A 261 -27.56 -16.41 -2.20
CA ARG A 261 -27.82 -17.56 -1.30
C ARG A 261 -28.98 -17.22 -0.34
N GLY A 262 -30.20 -17.15 -0.88
CA GLY A 262 -31.39 -16.84 -0.08
C GLY A 262 -32.73 -17.37 -0.60
N THR A 263 -32.76 -18.11 -1.71
CA THR A 263 -34.02 -18.52 -2.36
C THR A 263 -34.01 -19.96 -2.88
N ARG A 264 -33.40 -20.91 -2.15
CA ARG A 264 -33.45 -22.35 -2.52
C ARG A 264 -33.72 -23.34 -1.38
N ARG A 265 -34.38 -22.89 -0.29
CA ARG A 265 -34.84 -23.80 0.78
C ARG A 265 -36.33 -23.72 1.14
N ARG A 266 -37.15 -23.05 0.32
CA ARG A 266 -38.61 -22.97 0.55
C ARG A 266 -39.51 -23.50 -0.58
N ARG A 267 -38.95 -24.11 -1.64
CA ARG A 267 -39.73 -24.77 -2.72
C ARG A 267 -39.40 -26.26 -2.90
N ALA A 268 -39.00 -26.94 -1.82
CA ALA A 268 -38.77 -28.39 -1.82
C ALA A 268 -39.54 -29.09 -0.69
N ARG A 269 -40.58 -28.43 -0.16
CA ARG A 269 -41.44 -28.99 0.90
C ARG A 269 -42.93 -28.93 0.59
N GLU A 270 -43.33 -28.45 -0.59
CA GLU A 270 -44.74 -28.39 -1.02
C GLU A 270 -45.09 -29.43 -2.11
N ASP A 271 -44.11 -30.14 -2.68
CA ASP A 271 -44.35 -31.19 -3.69
C ASP A 271 -44.35 -32.62 -3.12
N GLN A 272 -44.46 -32.76 -1.79
CA GLN A 272 -44.48 -34.08 -1.11
C GLN A 272 -45.79 -34.35 -0.33
N GLU A 273 -46.83 -33.53 -0.54
CA GLU A 273 -48.19 -33.73 0.00
C GLU A 273 -49.25 -33.96 -1.11
N ARG A 274 -48.83 -34.38 -2.31
CA ARG A 274 -49.74 -34.88 -3.34
C ARG A 274 -49.26 -36.22 -3.89
N LEU A 275 -49.43 -37.26 -3.08
CA LEU A 275 -49.68 -38.66 -3.48
C LEU A 275 -50.22 -39.42 -2.28
#